data_AF-A0A2G6DD06-F1
#
_entry.id   AF-A0A2G6DD06-F1
#
_cell.length_a   1.000
_cell.length_b   1.000
_cell.length_c   1.000
_cell.angle_alpha   90.00
_cell.angle_beta   90.00
_cell.angle_gamma   90.00
#
_symmetry.space_group_name_H-M   'P 1'
#
loop_
_entity.id
_entity.type
_entity.pdbx_description
1 polymer ?
#
loop_
_entity_poly.entity_id
_entity_poly.type
_entity_poly.pdbx_seq_one_letter_code
_entity_poly.pdbx_strand_id
1 'polypeptide(L)'
;MAIKEDLRAIKEEIGVEEQFIESLIKGERFFKKYKFIIIGAFVLLVILISGFYINDVLEKRRLDSTNEAYELLLKNPGDKNALELLKNKNKPLYEVFLFKEASKNKDEAQLRNLLNSSLDPFLKDIVKFELNDGNSETFKNIQILLDGYKLLKDGKVAEAKKVFGSIPLNSNLQEIVKKLNHYQGMK
;
A
#
# COMPACT_ATOMS: atom_id res chain seq x y z
N MET A 1 -0.73 54.68 57.03
CA MET A 1 -1.23 53.68 56.05
C MET A 1 -0.19 52.62 55.75
N ALA A 2 1.09 52.98 55.59
CA ALA A 2 2.22 52.07 55.38
C ALA A 2 2.25 50.79 56.26
N ILE A 3 2.14 50.92 57.59
CA ILE A 3 2.17 49.73 58.49
C ILE A 3 1.00 48.77 58.25
N LYS A 4 -0.17 49.28 57.84
CA LYS A 4 -1.34 48.43 57.49
C LYS A 4 -1.18 47.77 56.12
N GLU A 5 -0.41 48.36 55.20
CA GLU A 5 -0.09 47.77 53.91
C GLU A 5 0.99 46.68 54.06
N ASP A 6 2.03 46.93 54.85
CA ASP A 6 3.07 45.92 55.15
C ASP A 6 2.49 44.70 55.87
N LEU A 7 1.59 44.91 56.84
CA LEU A 7 0.87 43.82 57.52
C LEU A 7 -0.09 43.06 56.58
N ARG A 8 -0.60 43.70 55.52
CA ARG A 8 -1.43 43.04 54.50
C ARG A 8 -0.58 42.21 53.54
N ALA A 9 0.55 42.74 53.10
CA ALA A 9 1.50 42.04 52.25
C ALA A 9 2.04 40.77 52.91
N ILE A 10 2.47 40.86 54.19
CA ILE A 10 2.94 39.69 54.96
C ILE A 10 1.82 38.65 55.11
N LYS A 11 0.57 39.08 55.29
CA LYS A 11 -0.57 38.18 55.43
C LYS A 11 -0.95 37.49 54.11
N GLU A 12 -0.79 38.17 52.97
CA GLU A 12 -0.94 37.58 51.64
C GLU A 12 0.16 36.57 51.35
N GLU A 13 1.43 36.89 51.62
CA GLU A 13 2.54 35.95 51.43
C GLU A 13 2.36 34.66 52.26
N ILE A 14 2.00 34.79 53.55
CA ILE A 14 1.72 33.63 54.41
C ILE A 14 0.54 32.81 53.87
N GLY A 15 -0.52 33.45 53.36
CA GLY A 15 -1.66 32.77 52.75
C GLY A 15 -1.31 32.03 51.45
N VAL A 16 -0.39 32.58 50.65
CA VAL A 16 0.13 31.94 49.43
C VAL A 16 0.99 30.71 49.78
N GLU A 17 1.84 30.81 50.81
CA GLU A 17 2.61 29.67 51.31
C GLU A 17 1.72 28.57 51.89
N GLU A 18 0.67 28.93 52.64
CA GLU A 18 -0.28 27.97 53.19
C GLU A 18 -1.05 27.24 52.08
N GLN A 19 -1.51 27.95 51.05
CA GLN A 19 -2.13 27.36 49.88
C GLN A 19 -1.16 26.45 49.11
N PHE A 20 0.11 26.83 49.03
CA PHE A 20 1.15 26.01 48.43
C PHE A 20 1.35 24.69 49.20
N ILE A 21 1.49 24.75 50.52
CA ILE A 21 1.63 23.54 51.34
C ILE A 21 0.36 22.69 51.33
N GLU A 22 -0.82 23.31 51.36
CA GLU A 22 -2.09 22.61 51.26
C GLU A 22 -2.22 21.88 49.91
N SER A 23 -1.76 22.51 48.82
CA SER A 23 -1.75 21.92 47.48
C SER A 23 -0.79 20.71 47.40
N LEU A 24 0.38 20.78 48.05
CA LEU A 24 1.32 19.68 48.15
C LEU A 24 0.74 18.50 48.94
N ILE A 25 0.11 18.75 50.08
CA ILE A 25 -0.51 17.72 50.92
C ILE A 25 -1.70 17.07 50.20
N LYS A 26 -2.53 17.86 49.50
CA LYS A 26 -3.62 17.35 48.66
C LYS A 26 -3.08 16.48 47.52
N GLY A 27 -2.00 16.91 46.87
CA GLY A 27 -1.31 16.16 45.83
C GLY A 27 -0.76 14.81 46.32
N GLU A 28 -0.10 14.79 47.48
CA GLU A 28 0.42 13.57 48.08
C GLU A 28 -0.70 12.59 48.44
N ARG A 29 -1.77 13.07 49.06
CA ARG A 29 -2.93 12.24 49.45
C ARG A 29 -3.66 11.70 48.21
N PHE A 30 -3.76 12.49 47.15
CA PHE A 30 -4.30 12.05 45.86
C PHE A 30 -3.44 10.96 45.23
N PHE A 31 -2.12 11.17 45.15
CA PHE A 31 -1.20 10.19 44.57
C PHE A 31 -1.21 8.88 45.37
N LYS A 32 -1.19 8.94 46.71
CA LYS A 32 -1.29 7.75 47.56
C LYS A 32 -2.61 6.99 47.38
N LYS A 33 -3.74 7.69 47.19
CA LYS A 33 -5.06 7.08 46.98
C LYS A 33 -5.18 6.40 45.62
N TYR A 34 -4.64 7.01 44.56
CA TYR A 34 -4.78 6.52 43.18
C TYR A 34 -3.51 5.86 42.63
N LYS A 35 -2.49 5.59 43.47
CA LYS A 35 -1.17 5.09 43.04
C LYS A 35 -1.25 3.91 42.08
N PHE A 36 -2.14 2.94 42.34
CA PHE A 36 -2.28 1.75 41.51
C PHE A 36 -2.89 2.06 40.13
N ILE A 37 -3.82 3.01 40.06
CA ILE A 37 -4.43 3.46 38.79
C ILE A 37 -3.41 4.26 37.99
N ILE A 38 -2.65 5.15 38.63
CA ILE A 38 -1.60 5.96 37.98
C ILE A 38 -0.49 5.06 37.43
N ILE A 39 0.00 4.11 38.24
CA ILE A 39 1.02 3.14 37.80
C ILE A 39 0.46 2.24 36.68
N GLY A 40 -0.79 1.78 36.80
CA GLY A 40 -1.43 1.00 35.75
C GLY A 40 -1.53 1.75 34.43
N ALA A 41 -1.96 3.02 34.46
CA ALA A 41 -2.02 3.89 33.28
C ALA A 41 -0.62 4.11 32.66
N PHE A 42 0.39 4.31 33.49
CA PHE A 42 1.77 4.49 33.03
C PHE A 42 2.32 3.22 32.36
N VAL A 43 2.10 2.04 32.97
CA VAL A 43 2.51 0.76 32.37
C VAL A 43 1.82 0.54 31.03
N LEU A 44 0.51 0.83 30.95
CA LEU A 44 -0.26 0.68 29.72
C LEU A 44 0.24 1.65 28.63
N LEU A 45 0.59 2.89 28.98
CA LEU A 45 1.23 3.85 28.09
C LEU A 45 2.56 3.33 27.54
N VAL A 46 3.43 2.78 28.40
CA VAL A 46 4.72 2.21 27.99
C VAL A 46 4.54 1.03 27.05
N ILE A 47 3.57 0.14 27.31
CA ILE A 47 3.26 -1.00 26.44
C ILE A 47 2.80 -0.52 25.06
N LEU A 48 1.90 0.47 24.99
CA LEU A 48 1.42 1.02 23.73
C LEU A 48 2.57 1.61 22.92
N ILE A 49 3.40 2.48 23.52
CA ILE A 49 4.55 3.10 22.84
C ILE A 49 5.54 2.05 22.35
N SER A 50 5.84 1.05 23.19
CA SER A 50 6.74 -0.05 22.83
C SER A 50 6.20 -0.87 21.65
N GLY A 51 4.90 -1.18 21.65
CA GLY A 51 4.25 -1.91 20.57
C GLY A 51 4.34 -1.19 19.22
N PHE A 52 4.08 0.13 19.20
CA PHE A 52 4.23 0.93 17.98
C PHE A 52 5.68 0.96 17.48
N TYR A 53 6.66 1.14 18.37
CA TYR A 53 8.06 1.22 17.97
C TYR A 53 8.61 -0.12 17.44
N ILE A 54 8.25 -1.23 18.11
CA ILE A 54 8.67 -2.58 17.67
C ILE A 54 8.09 -2.89 16.29
N ASN A 55 6.82 -2.56 16.04
CA ASN A 55 6.19 -2.79 14.75
C ASN A 55 6.89 -2.04 13.61
N ASP A 56 7.24 -0.75 13.80
CA ASP A 56 7.94 0.03 12.78
C ASP A 56 9.32 -0.53 12.44
N VAL A 57 10.08 -0.97 13.47
CA VAL A 57 11.39 -1.60 13.27
C VAL A 57 11.26 -2.93 12.53
N LEU A 58 10.28 -3.76 12.89
CA LEU A 58 10.04 -5.04 12.23
C LEU A 58 9.58 -4.86 10.78
N GLU A 59 8.73 -3.87 10.53
CA GLU A 59 8.25 -3.56 9.19
C GLU A 59 9.38 -3.07 8.29
N LYS A 60 10.22 -2.14 8.75
CA LYS A 60 11.42 -1.69 8.03
C LYS A 60 12.35 -2.86 7.69
N ARG A 61 12.69 -3.69 8.67
CA ARG A 61 13.54 -4.88 8.44
C ARG A 61 12.91 -5.85 7.44
N ARG A 62 11.58 -6.03 7.49
CA ARG A 62 10.86 -6.86 6.52
C ARG A 62 11.03 -6.28 5.12
N LEU A 63 10.73 -4.99 4.93
CA LEU A 63 10.84 -4.29 3.66
C LEU A 63 12.26 -4.38 3.09
N ASP A 64 13.28 -4.03 3.88
CA ASP A 64 14.69 -4.10 3.48
C ASP A 64 15.07 -5.50 3.01
N SER A 65 14.79 -6.52 3.84
CA SER A 65 15.12 -7.91 3.49
C SER A 65 14.38 -8.42 2.25
N THR A 66 13.15 -7.96 2.01
CA THR A 66 12.39 -8.35 0.81
C THR A 66 12.85 -7.61 -0.44
N ASN A 67 13.27 -6.35 -0.30
CA ASN A 67 13.82 -5.58 -1.41
C ASN A 67 15.17 -6.15 -1.86
N GLU A 68 16.06 -6.46 -0.91
CA GLU A 68 17.33 -7.12 -1.19
C GLU A 68 17.12 -8.47 -1.89
N ALA A 69 16.18 -9.30 -1.39
CA ALA A 69 15.85 -10.57 -2.03
C ALA A 69 15.30 -10.37 -3.45
N TYR A 70 14.45 -9.37 -3.66
CA TYR A 70 13.93 -9.05 -4.98
C TYR A 70 15.03 -8.60 -5.94
N GLU A 71 15.93 -7.71 -5.51
CA GLU A 71 17.09 -7.29 -6.30
C GLU A 71 18.01 -8.46 -6.66
N LEU A 72 18.19 -9.39 -5.72
CA LEU A 72 18.97 -10.60 -5.95
C LEU A 72 18.30 -11.47 -7.02
N LEU A 73 16.97 -11.62 -6.98
CA LEU A 73 16.22 -12.34 -8.02
C LEU A 73 16.21 -11.64 -9.38
N LEU A 74 16.29 -10.31 -9.43
CA LEU A 74 16.47 -9.59 -10.70
C LEU A 74 17.81 -9.94 -11.37
N LYS A 75 18.84 -10.22 -10.58
CA LYS A 75 20.18 -10.62 -11.07
C LYS A 75 20.29 -12.14 -11.29
N ASN A 76 19.70 -12.92 -10.40
CA ASN A 76 19.70 -14.38 -10.39
C ASN A 76 18.28 -14.92 -10.14
N PRO A 77 17.45 -15.07 -11.19
CA PRO A 77 16.06 -15.49 -11.07
C PRO A 77 15.85 -16.88 -10.44
N GLY A 78 16.88 -17.73 -10.45
CA GLY A 78 16.82 -19.10 -9.92
C GLY A 78 17.21 -19.22 -8.44
N ASP A 79 17.46 -18.11 -7.73
CA ASP A 79 17.84 -18.16 -6.32
C ASP A 79 16.67 -18.62 -5.45
N LYS A 80 16.75 -19.86 -4.97
CA LYS A 80 15.69 -20.49 -4.16
C LYS A 80 15.51 -19.82 -2.81
N ASN A 81 16.58 -19.31 -2.21
CA ASN A 81 16.53 -18.67 -0.89
C ASN A 81 15.82 -17.33 -0.99
N ALA A 82 16.13 -16.54 -2.01
CA ALA A 82 15.49 -15.26 -2.25
C ALA A 82 14.00 -15.42 -2.64
N LEU A 83 13.67 -16.46 -3.43
CA LEU A 83 12.28 -16.82 -3.74
C LEU A 83 11.47 -17.18 -2.50
N GLU A 84 12.03 -18.03 -1.64
CA GLU A 84 11.37 -18.45 -0.40
C GLU A 84 11.21 -17.28 0.58
N LEU A 85 12.23 -16.42 0.68
CA LEU A 85 12.17 -15.22 1.51
C LEU A 85 11.04 -14.29 1.06
N LEU A 86 10.94 -14.00 -0.24
CA LEU A 86 9.84 -13.20 -0.78
C LEU A 86 8.49 -13.87 -0.52
N LYS A 87 8.35 -15.16 -0.80
CA LYS A 87 7.09 -15.89 -0.60
C LYS A 87 6.58 -15.79 0.84
N ASN A 88 7.50 -15.90 1.81
CA ASN A 88 7.16 -15.91 3.24
C ASN A 88 6.99 -14.51 3.83
N LYS A 89 7.78 -13.52 3.40
CA LYS A 89 7.77 -12.17 3.99
C LYS A 89 6.99 -11.12 3.20
N ASN A 90 6.81 -11.33 1.89
CA ASN A 90 6.12 -10.41 0.98
C ASN A 90 5.52 -11.15 -0.22
N LYS A 91 4.42 -11.87 0.03
CA LYS A 91 3.68 -12.63 -0.98
C LYS A 91 3.29 -11.81 -2.23
N PRO A 92 2.79 -10.55 -2.12
CA PRO A 92 2.51 -9.75 -3.31
C PRO A 92 3.73 -9.53 -4.20
N LEU A 93 4.90 -9.23 -3.62
CA LEU A 93 6.12 -9.02 -4.38
C LEU A 93 6.63 -10.32 -5.03
N TYR A 94 6.45 -11.46 -4.35
CA TYR A 94 6.69 -12.78 -4.93
C TYR A 94 5.81 -13.05 -6.16
N GLU A 95 4.50 -12.76 -6.07
CA GLU A 95 3.55 -12.96 -7.17
C GLU A 95 3.89 -12.09 -8.38
N VAL A 96 4.27 -10.83 -8.17
CA VAL A 96 4.74 -9.92 -9.23
C VAL A 96 6.01 -10.46 -9.88
N PHE A 97 6.95 -10.99 -9.10
CA PHE A 97 8.17 -11.60 -9.63
C PHE A 97 7.86 -12.81 -10.52
N LEU A 98 6.98 -13.71 -10.06
CA LEU A 98 6.56 -14.87 -10.86
C LEU A 98 5.88 -14.46 -12.16
N PHE A 99 4.99 -13.46 -12.09
CA PHE A 99 4.36 -12.90 -13.28
C PHE A 99 5.41 -12.38 -14.27
N LYS A 100 6.37 -11.57 -13.80
CA LYS A 100 7.46 -11.05 -14.64
C LYS A 100 8.22 -12.15 -15.34
N GLU A 101 8.65 -13.19 -14.62
CA GLU A 101 9.42 -14.29 -15.22
C GLU A 101 8.57 -15.11 -16.20
N ALA A 102 7.31 -15.39 -15.85
CA ALA A 102 6.40 -16.13 -16.73
C ALA A 102 6.11 -15.34 -18.03
N SER A 103 5.85 -14.03 -17.94
CA SER A 103 5.68 -13.16 -19.11
C SER A 103 6.94 -13.08 -19.96
N LYS A 104 8.11 -12.90 -19.34
CA LYS A 104 9.39 -12.84 -20.06
C LYS A 104 9.65 -14.12 -20.86
N ASN A 105 9.34 -15.27 -20.27
CA ASN A 105 9.57 -16.58 -20.88
C ASN A 105 8.39 -17.06 -21.74
N LYS A 106 7.30 -16.29 -21.82
CA LYS A 106 6.02 -16.68 -22.46
C LYS A 106 5.49 -18.02 -21.94
N ASP A 107 5.66 -18.26 -20.64
CA ASP A 107 5.20 -19.49 -19.99
C ASP A 107 3.73 -19.36 -19.60
N GLU A 108 2.85 -19.69 -20.55
CA GLU A 108 1.40 -19.65 -20.34
C GLU A 108 0.94 -20.58 -19.22
N ALA A 109 1.62 -21.71 -18.99
CA ALA A 109 1.26 -22.64 -17.93
C ALA A 109 1.48 -22.01 -16.55
N GLN A 110 2.61 -21.33 -16.36
CA GLN A 110 2.88 -20.57 -15.14
C GLN A 110 1.90 -19.42 -14.94
N LEU A 111 1.58 -18.67 -16.00
CA LEU A 111 0.57 -17.60 -15.93
C LEU A 111 -0.82 -18.15 -15.53
N ARG A 112 -1.24 -19.29 -16.07
CA ARG A 112 -2.49 -19.96 -15.67
C ARG A 112 -2.44 -20.46 -14.23
N ASN A 113 -1.30 -20.98 -13.78
CA ASN A 113 -1.10 -21.38 -12.39
C ASN A 113 -1.20 -20.21 -11.43
N LEU A 114 -0.69 -19.03 -11.82
CA LEU A 114 -0.89 -17.81 -11.06
C LEU A 114 -2.39 -17.55 -10.90
N LEU A 115 -3.21 -17.55 -11.96
CA LEU A 115 -4.66 -17.31 -11.85
C LEU A 115 -5.42 -18.20 -10.85
N ASN A 116 -4.91 -19.39 -10.55
CA ASN A 116 -5.48 -20.33 -9.56
C ASN A 116 -5.12 -19.98 -8.10
N SER A 117 -4.16 -19.08 -7.90
CA SER A 117 -3.74 -18.58 -6.60
C SER A 117 -4.56 -17.36 -6.17
N SER A 118 -4.52 -17.03 -4.88
CA SER A 118 -5.16 -15.83 -4.33
C SER A 118 -4.37 -14.56 -4.69
N LEU A 119 -4.40 -14.16 -5.96
CA LEU A 119 -3.79 -12.91 -6.43
C LEU A 119 -4.61 -11.68 -6.07
N ASP A 120 -3.90 -10.56 -5.98
CA ASP A 120 -4.50 -9.24 -6.10
C ASP A 120 -5.38 -9.12 -7.37
N PRO A 121 -6.59 -8.53 -7.28
CA PRO A 121 -7.51 -8.42 -8.41
C PRO A 121 -6.93 -7.71 -9.64
N PHE A 122 -6.10 -6.69 -9.44
CA PHE A 122 -5.50 -5.94 -10.54
C PHE A 122 -4.42 -6.78 -11.24
N LEU A 123 -3.56 -7.45 -10.46
CA LEU A 123 -2.57 -8.37 -11.03
C LEU A 123 -3.25 -9.54 -11.76
N LYS A 124 -4.36 -10.06 -11.23
CA LYS A 124 -5.17 -11.09 -11.90
C LYS A 124 -5.69 -10.61 -13.27
N ASP A 125 -6.16 -9.38 -13.35
CA ASP A 125 -6.62 -8.79 -14.61
C ASP A 125 -5.48 -8.58 -15.62
N ILE A 126 -4.28 -8.22 -15.16
CA ILE A 126 -3.08 -8.15 -16.01
C ILE A 126 -2.73 -9.54 -16.55
N VAL A 127 -2.71 -10.57 -15.71
CA VAL A 127 -2.40 -11.95 -16.13
C VAL A 127 -3.40 -12.46 -17.17
N LYS A 128 -4.70 -12.19 -16.98
CA LYS A 128 -5.73 -12.53 -17.97
C LYS A 128 -5.54 -11.79 -19.30
N PHE A 129 -5.14 -10.52 -19.23
CA PHE A 129 -4.86 -9.71 -20.41
C PHE A 129 -3.67 -10.28 -21.20
N GLU A 130 -2.57 -10.63 -20.50
CA GLU A 130 -1.39 -11.27 -21.10
C GLU A 130 -1.75 -12.60 -21.79
N LEU A 131 -2.62 -13.40 -21.17
CA LEU A 131 -3.12 -14.67 -21.72
C LEU A 131 -4.16 -14.52 -22.82
N ASN A 132 -4.58 -13.29 -23.15
CA ASN A 132 -5.68 -13.01 -24.06
C ASN A 132 -6.98 -13.77 -23.68
N ASP A 133 -7.26 -13.92 -22.38
CA ASP A 133 -8.38 -14.71 -21.85
C ASP A 133 -9.76 -14.02 -22.03
N GLY A 134 -9.80 -12.82 -22.62
CA GLY A 134 -11.05 -12.06 -22.88
C GLY A 134 -11.82 -11.59 -21.63
N ASN A 135 -11.48 -12.12 -20.45
CA ASN A 135 -12.13 -11.90 -19.15
C ASN A 135 -11.46 -10.83 -18.28
N SER A 136 -10.52 -10.06 -18.83
CA SER A 136 -9.94 -8.90 -18.15
C SER A 136 -10.93 -7.73 -18.23
N GLU A 137 -11.62 -7.40 -17.15
CA GLU A 137 -12.58 -6.28 -17.16
C GLU A 137 -11.86 -4.95 -17.41
N THR A 138 -10.74 -4.74 -16.70
CA THR A 138 -9.95 -3.51 -16.76
C THR A 138 -9.38 -3.24 -18.16
N PHE A 139 -8.90 -4.29 -18.85
CA PHE A 139 -8.17 -4.17 -20.11
C PHE A 139 -9.00 -4.54 -21.35
N LYS A 140 -10.29 -4.86 -21.20
CA LYS A 140 -11.17 -5.32 -22.30
C LYS A 140 -11.12 -4.40 -23.53
N ASN A 141 -11.27 -3.10 -23.33
CA ASN A 141 -11.28 -2.14 -24.44
C ASN A 141 -9.90 -2.01 -25.12
N ILE A 142 -8.82 -2.18 -24.35
CA ILE A 142 -7.45 -2.22 -24.88
C ILE A 142 -7.26 -3.51 -25.70
N GLN A 143 -7.77 -4.64 -25.22
CA GLN A 143 -7.73 -5.90 -25.96
C GLN A 143 -8.45 -5.79 -27.31
N ILE A 144 -9.66 -5.24 -27.33
CA ILE A 144 -10.43 -4.98 -28.56
C ILE A 144 -9.62 -4.08 -29.52
N LEU A 145 -8.95 -3.05 -29.01
CA LEU A 145 -8.10 -2.17 -29.81
C LEU A 145 -6.91 -2.93 -30.42
N LEU A 146 -6.24 -3.77 -29.62
CA LEU A 146 -5.10 -4.56 -30.10
C LEU A 146 -5.50 -5.60 -31.14
N ASP A 147 -6.64 -6.26 -30.95
CA ASP A 147 -7.14 -7.25 -31.91
C ASP A 147 -7.57 -6.60 -33.23
N GLY A 148 -8.26 -5.45 -33.16
CA GLY A 148 -8.56 -4.65 -34.35
C GLY A 148 -7.29 -4.17 -35.08
N TYR A 149 -6.25 -3.78 -34.33
CA TYR A 149 -4.97 -3.38 -34.91
C TYR A 149 -4.23 -4.55 -35.59
N LYS A 150 -4.27 -5.76 -35.01
CA LYS A 150 -3.76 -6.97 -35.68
C LYS A 150 -4.49 -7.23 -37.01
N LEU A 151 -5.82 -7.11 -37.02
CA LEU A 151 -6.61 -7.25 -38.26
C LEU A 151 -6.24 -6.20 -39.32
N LEU A 152 -5.92 -4.97 -38.92
CA LEU A 152 -5.41 -3.96 -39.84
C LEU A 152 -4.06 -4.38 -40.46
N LYS A 153 -3.14 -4.91 -39.63
CA LYS A 153 -1.85 -5.44 -40.14
C LYS A 153 -2.04 -6.60 -41.11
N ASP A 154 -3.05 -7.42 -40.89
CA ASP A 154 -3.40 -8.55 -41.77
C ASP A 154 -4.19 -8.11 -43.01
N GLY A 155 -4.40 -6.81 -43.23
CA GLY A 155 -5.14 -6.26 -44.37
C GLY A 155 -6.67 -6.39 -44.28
N LYS A 156 -7.19 -6.92 -43.16
CA LYS A 156 -8.63 -7.17 -42.94
C LYS A 156 -9.36 -5.93 -42.43
N VAL A 157 -9.32 -4.86 -43.22
CA VAL A 157 -9.80 -3.52 -42.83
C VAL A 157 -11.27 -3.50 -42.41
N ALA A 158 -12.13 -4.24 -43.11
CA ALA A 158 -13.56 -4.31 -42.79
C ALA A 158 -13.82 -4.99 -41.43
N GLU A 159 -13.10 -6.07 -41.14
CA GLU A 159 -13.21 -6.80 -39.86
C GLU A 159 -12.65 -5.95 -38.72
N ALA A 160 -11.52 -5.28 -38.92
CA ALA A 160 -10.93 -4.38 -37.94
C ALA A 160 -11.91 -3.26 -37.54
N LYS A 161 -12.56 -2.61 -38.51
CA LYS A 161 -13.58 -1.59 -38.26
C LYS A 161 -14.74 -2.10 -37.42
N LYS A 162 -15.19 -3.34 -37.68
CA LYS A 162 -16.25 -3.99 -36.89
C LYS A 162 -15.79 -4.23 -35.46
N VAL A 163 -14.56 -4.69 -35.26
CA VAL A 163 -13.98 -4.92 -33.92
C VAL A 163 -13.88 -3.61 -33.14
N PHE A 164 -13.34 -2.54 -33.74
CA PHE A 164 -13.26 -1.23 -33.10
C PHE A 164 -14.61 -0.63 -32.71
N GLY A 165 -15.67 -0.93 -33.47
CA GLY A 165 -17.04 -0.52 -33.15
C GLY A 165 -17.57 -1.09 -31.83
N SER A 166 -16.93 -2.12 -31.27
CA SER A 166 -17.28 -2.69 -29.96
C SER A 166 -16.76 -1.84 -28.78
N ILE A 167 -15.87 -0.86 -29.03
CA ILE A 167 -15.34 0.03 -28.00
C ILE A 167 -16.40 1.12 -27.71
N PRO A 168 -16.78 1.37 -26.44
CA PRO A 168 -17.77 2.40 -26.09
C PRO A 168 -17.39 3.80 -26.58
N LEU A 169 -18.37 4.57 -27.07
CA LEU A 169 -18.15 5.92 -27.62
C LEU A 169 -17.67 6.96 -26.60
N ASN A 170 -17.86 6.71 -25.32
CA ASN A 170 -17.34 7.53 -24.22
C ASN A 170 -15.94 7.10 -23.76
N SER A 171 -15.31 6.12 -24.42
CA SER A 171 -13.96 5.67 -24.08
C SER A 171 -12.89 6.67 -24.52
N ASN A 172 -11.86 6.84 -23.69
CA ASN A 172 -10.65 7.60 -24.05
C ASN A 172 -9.92 7.02 -25.27
N LEU A 173 -10.17 5.76 -25.64
CA LEU A 173 -9.56 5.12 -26.81
C LEU A 173 -10.20 5.55 -28.14
N GLN A 174 -11.33 6.26 -28.11
CA GLN A 174 -12.06 6.66 -29.31
C GLN A 174 -11.24 7.56 -30.25
N GLU A 175 -10.37 8.40 -29.70
CA GLU A 175 -9.48 9.22 -30.54
C GLU A 175 -8.52 8.34 -31.34
N ILE A 176 -7.97 7.30 -30.71
CA ILE A 176 -7.08 6.33 -31.36
C ILE A 176 -7.84 5.53 -32.41
N VAL A 177 -9.04 5.04 -32.08
CA VAL A 177 -9.92 4.32 -33.01
C VAL A 177 -10.22 5.14 -34.25
N LYS A 178 -10.55 6.43 -34.10
CA LYS A 178 -10.81 7.33 -35.23
C LYS A 178 -9.59 7.46 -36.15
N LYS A 179 -8.40 7.64 -35.57
CA LYS A 179 -7.14 7.70 -36.33
C LYS A 179 -6.88 6.38 -37.06
N LEU A 180 -7.02 5.23 -36.38
CA LEU A 180 -6.82 3.92 -37.00
C LEU A 180 -7.84 3.62 -38.10
N ASN A 181 -9.09 4.06 -37.96
CA ASN A 181 -10.12 3.90 -38.99
C ASN A 181 -9.86 4.76 -40.23
N HIS A 182 -9.26 5.94 -40.05
CA HIS A 182 -8.98 6.86 -41.14
C HIS A 182 -7.68 6.50 -41.87
N TYR A 183 -6.61 6.25 -41.13
CA TYR A 183 -5.28 5.95 -41.68
C TYR A 183 -5.00 4.46 -41.84
N GLN A 184 -5.95 3.58 -41.48
CA GLN A 184 -5.82 2.11 -41.56
C GLN A 184 -4.59 1.54 -40.82
N GLY A 185 -4.01 2.30 -39.88
CA GLY A 185 -2.76 1.93 -39.21
C GLY A 185 -1.52 1.96 -40.12
N MET A 186 -1.64 2.50 -41.34
CA MET A 186 -0.57 2.65 -42.32
C MET A 186 -0.21 4.13 -42.46
N LYS A 187 1.09 4.43 -42.29
CA LYS A 187 1.72 5.63 -42.83
C LYS A 187 2.60 5.20 -43.99
#